data_AF-I2NFN1-F1
#
_entry.id   AF-I2NFN1-F1
#
_cell.length_a   1.000
_cell.length_b   1.000
_cell.length_c   1.000
_cell.angle_alpha   90.00
_cell.angle_beta   90.00
_cell.angle_gamma   90.00
#
_symmetry.space_group_name_H-M   'P 1'
#
loop_
_entity.id
_entity.type
_entity.pdbx_description
1 polymer ?
#
loop_
_entity_poly.entity_id
_entity_poly.type
_entity_poly.pdbx_seq_one_letter_code
_entity_poly.pdbx_strand_id
1 'polypeptide(L)' 'MGWYLEGKHGTNAPGDVSMARQLPKGSFDMIIGGHTHDTVCFDEKGQFIEKYKPTMACKPDYQNGTWIMQAGE' A
#
# COMPACT_ATOMS: atom_id res chain seq x y z
N MET A 1 -9.47 -8.26 1.07
CA MET A 1 -8.04 -8.13 0.75
C MET A 1 -7.63 -6.75 1.19
N GLY A 2 -6.47 -6.60 1.83
CA GLY A 2 -5.98 -5.28 2.25
C GLY A 2 -4.53 -5.07 1.90
N TRP A 3 -3.99 -3.92 2.26
CA TRP A 3 -2.58 -3.62 2.06
C TRP A 3 -1.72 -4.20 3.19
N TYR A 4 -0.69 -4.98 2.85
CA TYR A 4 0.25 -5.51 3.84
C TYR A 4 1.66 -5.10 3.47
N LEU A 5 2.38 -4.47 4.40
CA LEU A 5 3.74 -3.98 4.20
C LEU A 5 4.64 -5.09 3.64
N GLU A 6 5.29 -4.80 2.50
CA GLU A 6 6.13 -5.74 1.74
C GLU A 6 5.43 -7.04 1.29
N GLY A 7 4.09 -7.11 1.37
CA GLY A 7 3.31 -8.31 1.07
C GLY A 7 3.25 -9.31 2.23
N LYS A 8 3.69 -8.93 3.44
CA LYS A 8 3.71 -9.81 4.63
C LYS A 8 2.32 -9.90 5.26
N HIS A 9 1.47 -10.78 4.71
CA HIS A 9 0.07 -10.92 5.13
C HIS A 9 -0.18 -11.94 6.26
N GLY A 10 0.83 -12.72 6.68
CA GLY A 10 0.67 -13.71 7.75
C GLY A 10 -0.43 -14.73 7.42
N THR A 11 -1.39 -14.89 8.33
CA THR A 11 -2.55 -15.78 8.14
C THR A 11 -3.68 -15.15 7.33
N ASN A 12 -3.61 -13.85 7.02
CA ASN A 12 -4.61 -13.19 6.19
C ASN A 12 -4.48 -13.65 4.73
N ALA A 13 -5.54 -13.41 3.95
CA ALA A 13 -5.47 -13.59 2.50
C ALA A 13 -4.43 -12.65 1.87
N PRO A 14 -3.82 -13.01 0.72
CA PRO A 14 -2.94 -12.11 -0.02
C PRO A 14 -3.57 -10.76 -0.29
N GLY A 15 -2.75 -9.72 -0.20
CA GLY A 15 -3.19 -8.33 -0.27
C GLY A 15 -2.80 -7.59 -1.54
N ASP A 16 -2.99 -6.28 -1.51
CA ASP A 16 -2.78 -5.38 -2.67
C ASP A 16 -1.34 -5.44 -3.19
N VAL A 17 -0.35 -5.47 -2.29
CA VAL A 17 1.07 -5.61 -2.65
C VAL A 17 1.34 -6.92 -3.39
N SER A 18 0.79 -8.03 -2.89
CA SER A 18 0.96 -9.34 -3.52
C SER A 18 0.27 -9.39 -4.90
N MET A 19 -0.93 -8.82 -5.01
CA MET A 19 -1.68 -8.72 -6.26
C MET A 19 -0.91 -7.91 -7.31
N ALA A 20 -0.45 -6.70 -6.96
CA ALA A 20 0.30 -5.83 -7.86
C ALA A 20 1.58 -6.50 -8.39
N ARG A 21 2.28 -7.27 -7.55
CA ARG A 21 3.51 -7.98 -7.93
C ARG A 21 3.28 -9.21 -8.80
N GLN A 22 2.13 -9.87 -8.70
CA GLN A 22 1.83 -11.09 -9.46
C GLN A 22 1.32 -10.83 -10.87
N LEU A 23 0.71 -9.67 -11.10
CA LEU A 23 0.21 -9.29 -12.42
C LEU A 23 1.33 -8.71 -13.30
N PRO A 24 1.16 -8.67 -14.63
CA PRO A 24 2.07 -7.95 -15.51
C PRO A 24 2.31 -6.51 -15.05
N LYS A 25 3.52 -6.00 -15.24
CA LYS A 25 3.90 -4.64 -14.84
C LYS A 25 2.94 -3.62 -15.46
N GLY A 26 2.42 -2.71 -14.63
CA GLY A 26 1.48 -1.66 -15.07
C GLY A 26 0.11 -2.20 -15.49
N SER A 27 -0.29 -3.38 -14.99
CA SER A 27 -1.67 -3.88 -15.18
C SER A 27 -2.73 -2.94 -14.60
N PHE A 28 -2.34 -2.14 -13.62
CA PHE A 28 -3.15 -1.07 -13.05
C PHE A 28 -2.34 0.20 -12.95
N ASP A 29 -2.98 1.36 -13.17
CA ASP A 29 -2.39 2.64 -12.81
C ASP A 29 -2.37 2.80 -11.28
N MET A 30 -3.48 2.45 -10.63
CA MET A 30 -3.69 2.63 -9.20
C MET A 30 -4.60 1.54 -8.60
N ILE A 31 -4.35 1.19 -7.34
CA ILE A 31 -5.20 0.36 -6.48
C ILE A 31 -5.65 1.24 -5.30
N ILE A 32 -6.97 1.37 -5.11
CA ILE A 32 -7.57 2.07 -3.97
C ILE A 32 -7.97 1.02 -2.95
N GLY A 33 -7.12 0.82 -1.94
CA GLY A 33 -7.21 -0.23 -0.94
C GLY A 33 -8.15 0.06 0.23
N GLY A 34 -8.16 -0.86 1.19
CA GLY A 34 -8.95 -0.83 2.42
C GLY A 34 -8.66 -2.04 3.30
N HIS A 35 -9.58 -2.38 4.21
CA HIS A 35 -9.53 -3.57 5.08
C HIS A 35 -8.45 -3.59 6.17
N THR A 36 -7.22 -3.12 5.96
CA THR A 36 -6.24 -3.03 7.06
C THR A 36 -6.39 -1.77 7.91
N HIS A 37 -7.16 -0.79 7.45
CA HIS A 37 -7.38 0.49 8.12
C HIS A 37 -6.10 1.33 8.32
N ASP A 38 -5.01 0.99 7.62
CA ASP A 38 -3.78 1.77 7.56
C ASP A 38 -3.91 3.00 6.64
N THR A 39 -3.19 4.07 7.00
CA THR A 39 -2.89 5.15 6.06
C THR A 39 -1.59 4.81 5.32
N VAL A 40 -1.68 4.44 4.04
CA VAL A 40 -0.52 3.98 3.27
C VAL A 40 0.33 5.18 2.84
N CYS A 41 1.29 5.54 3.70
CA CYS A 41 2.22 6.64 3.49
C CYS A 41 3.65 6.22 3.82
N PHE A 42 4.57 6.55 2.92
CA PHE A 42 6.00 6.42 3.09
C PHE A 42 6.65 7.80 3.21
N ASP A 43 7.72 7.88 3.98
CA ASP A 43 8.56 9.09 4.07
C ASP A 43 9.48 9.23 2.84
N GLU A 44 10.25 10.33 2.80
CA GLU A 44 11.22 10.57 1.72
C GLU A 44 12.34 9.53 1.65
N LYS A 45 12.59 8.82 2.74
CA LYS A 45 13.59 7.75 2.83
C LYS A 45 13.01 6.38 2.45
N GLY A 46 11.72 6.31 2.10
CA GLY A 46 11.03 5.08 1.75
C GLY A 46 10.68 4.20 2.95
N GLN A 47 10.61 4.76 4.16
CA GLN A 47 10.15 4.08 5.36
C GLN A 47 8.64 4.27 5.54
N PHE A 48 7.94 3.19 5.90
CA PHE A 48 6.51 3.25 6.18
C PHE A 48 6.24 4.08 7.45
N ILE A 49 5.28 5.00 7.36
CA ILE A 49 4.90 5.88 8.46
C ILE A 49 3.74 5.23 9.23
N GLU A 50 4.04 4.43 10.26
CA GLU A 50 3.02 3.75 11.08
C GLU A 50 2.03 4.69 11.77
N LYS A 51 2.49 5.89 12.16
CA LYS A 51 1.69 6.89 12.89
C LYS A 51 1.59 8.18 12.10
N TYR A 52 0.97 8.08 10.93
CA TYR A 52 0.69 9.22 10.09
C TYR A 52 -0.16 10.26 10.84
N LYS A 53 0.15 11.55 10.66
CA LYS A 53 -0.68 12.65 11.17
C LYS A 53 -1.29 13.41 10.01
N PRO A 54 -2.53 13.93 10.16
CA PRO A 54 -3.13 14.80 9.16
C PRO A 54 -2.17 15.93 8.74
N THR A 55 -2.26 16.32 7.47
CA THR A 55 -1.43 17.35 6.81
C THR A 55 0.05 17.02 6.63
N MET A 56 0.56 15.88 7.10
CA MET A 56 1.91 15.44 6.74
C MET A 56 2.00 15.14 5.24
N ALA A 57 3.20 15.18 4.67
CA ALA A 57 3.40 14.67 3.32
C ALA A 57 3.18 13.15 3.31
N CYS A 58 2.50 12.65 2.30
CA CYS A 58 2.23 11.23 2.11
C CYS A 58 2.67 10.82 0.71
N LYS A 59 3.64 9.90 0.64
CA LYS A 59 3.96 9.20 -0.59
C LYS A 59 3.31 7.82 -0.55
N PRO A 60 2.33 7.52 -1.44
CA PRO A 60 1.73 6.19 -1.49
C PRO A 60 2.73 5.10 -1.91
N ASP A 61 2.36 3.85 -1.67
CA ASP A 61 3.16 2.70 -2.10
C ASP A 61 3.16 2.60 -3.63
N TYR A 62 4.25 2.09 -4.20
CA TYR A 62 4.38 1.87 -5.64
C TYR A 62 4.99 0.51 -5.90
N GLN A 63 4.19 -0.40 -6.46
CA GLN A 63 4.56 -1.79 -6.68
C GLN A 63 4.35 -2.14 -8.15
N ASN A 64 5.40 -2.63 -8.81
CA ASN A 64 5.32 -3.18 -10.17
C ASN A 64 4.59 -2.27 -11.20
N GLY A 65 4.82 -0.96 -11.14
CA GLY A 65 4.18 -0.03 -12.06
C GLY A 65 2.78 0.45 -11.65
N THR A 66 2.33 0.11 -10.43
CA THR A 66 1.01 0.42 -9.90
C THR A 66 1.14 1.17 -8.58
N TRP A 67 0.41 2.28 -8.43
CA TRP A 67 0.27 2.96 -7.14
C TRP A 67 -0.73 2.25 -6.24
N ILE A 68 -0.48 2.20 -4.93
CA ILE A 68 -1.41 1.64 -3.96
C ILE A 68 -1.67 2.69 -2.87
N MET A 69 -2.92 3.09 -2.73
CA MET A 69 -3.36 4.08 -1.75
C MET A 69 -4.35 3.46 -0.77
N GLN A 70 -4.29 3.88 0.49
CA GLN A 70 -5.32 3.62 1.49
C GLN A 70 -5.36 4.78 2.49
N ALA A 71 -6.56 5.22 2.87
CA ALA A 71 -6.77 6.50 3.55
C ALA A 71 -6.97 6.39 5.07
N GLY A 72 -6.57 5.27 5.68
CA GLY A 72 -6.82 5.02 7.11
C GLY A 72 -8.31 4.81 7.44
N GLU A 73 -8.63 4.91 8.73
CA GLU A 73 -9.98 5.07 9.29
C GLU A 73 -10.03 6.33 10.18
#